data_AF-A0A1C5W6Y0-F1
#
_entry.id   AF-A0A1C5W6Y0-F1
#
_cell.length_a   1.000
_cell.length_b   1.000
_cell.length_c   1.000
_cell.angle_alpha   90.00
_cell.angle_beta   90.00
_cell.angle_gamma   90.00
#
_symmetry.space_group_name_H-M   'P 1'
#
loop_
_entity.id
_entity.type
_entity.pdbx_description
1 polymer ?
#
loop_
_entity_poly.entity_id
_entity_poly.type
_entity_poly.pdbx_seq_one_letter_code
_entity_poly.pdbx_strand_id
1 'polypeptide(L)' 'MRCEICQHENHIVGCPYYEGKHLSHCDVCGEFIYEGEKYLENNGGDLVHLECIQGIKWLIDWLGYEIKEV' A
#
# COMPACT_ATOMS: atom_id res chain seq x y z
N MET A 1 26.60 7.72 -9.04
CA MET A 1 25.94 7.66 -10.37
C MET A 1 24.46 7.79 -10.13
N ARG A 2 23.77 8.62 -10.90
CA ARG A 2 22.33 8.87 -10.71
C ARG A 2 21.54 7.75 -11.38
N CYS A 3 20.52 7.21 -10.72
CA CYS A 3 19.65 6.20 -11.31
C CYS A 3 18.93 6.75 -12.56
N GLU A 4 18.90 6.01 -13.66
CA GLU A 4 18.23 6.46 -14.90
C GLU A 4 16.70 6.49 -14.77
N ILE A 5 16.14 5.67 -13.88
CA ILE A 5 14.69 5.57 -13.64
C ILE A 5 14.24 6.67 -12.68
N CYS A 6 14.81 6.73 -11.48
CA CYS A 6 14.34 7.65 -10.44
C CYS A 6 15.11 8.97 -10.41
N GLN A 7 16.21 9.13 -11.15
CA GLN A 7 17.00 10.37 -11.26
C GLN A 7 17.56 10.90 -9.92
N HIS A 8 17.74 10.01 -8.93
CA HIS A 8 18.36 10.33 -7.64
C HIS A 8 19.70 9.60 -7.48
N GLU A 9 20.59 10.13 -6.63
CA GLU A 9 21.88 9.49 -6.32
C GLU A 9 21.72 8.21 -5.51
N ASN A 10 20.74 8.19 -4.59
CA ASN A 10 20.25 6.98 -3.93
C ASN A 10 18.89 6.60 -4.52
N HIS A 11 18.60 5.32 -4.64
CA HIS A 11 17.26 4.88 -5.01
C HIS A 11 16.26 5.33 -3.96
N ILE A 12 15.09 5.78 -4.41
CA ILE A 12 13.99 6.25 -3.57
C ILE A 12 12.81 5.28 -3.64
N VAL A 13 11.91 5.37 -2.67
CA VAL A 13 10.62 4.67 -2.66
C VAL A 13 9.95 4.78 -4.04
N GLY A 14 9.48 3.64 -4.57
CA GLY A 14 8.90 3.53 -5.92
C GLY A 14 9.92 3.24 -7.05
N CYS A 15 11.23 3.31 -6.81
CA CYS A 15 12.23 2.86 -7.78
C CYS A 15 12.38 1.32 -7.75
N PRO A 16 12.44 0.61 -8.90
CA PRO A 16 12.60 -0.85 -8.92
C PRO A 16 13.86 -1.38 -8.22
N TYR A 17 14.85 -0.51 -8.05
CA TYR A 17 16.13 -0.79 -7.39
C TYR A 17 16.21 -0.25 -5.95
N TYR A 18 15.08 0.17 -5.37
CA TYR A 18 15.06 0.64 -4.00
C TYR A 18 15.20 -0.53 -3.02
N GLU A 19 16.31 -0.59 -2.29
CA GLU A 19 16.59 -1.63 -1.29
C GLU A 19 16.02 -1.30 0.11
N GLY A 20 15.10 -0.34 0.21
CA GLY A 20 14.52 0.04 1.50
C GLY A 20 13.63 -1.06 2.09
N LYS A 21 13.39 -0.94 3.40
CA LYS A 21 12.47 -1.84 4.11
C LYS A 21 11.06 -1.65 3.56
N HIS A 22 10.43 -2.77 3.24
CA HIS A 22 9.05 -2.87 2.82
C HIS A 22 8.39 -4.02 3.59
N LEU A 23 7.07 -3.95 3.74
CA LEU A 23 6.28 -5.00 4.40
C LEU A 23 5.91 -6.10 3.40
N SER A 24 4.86 -5.85 2.64
CA SER A 24 4.38 -6.69 1.53
C SER A 24 3.74 -5.77 0.48
N HIS A 25 3.07 -6.35 -0.50
CA HIS A 25 2.34 -5.61 -1.52
C HIS A 25 0.96 -5.20 -1.03
N CYS A 26 0.48 -4.08 -1.55
CA CYS A 26 -0.91 -3.66 -1.43
C CYS A 26 -1.80 -4.51 -2.35
N ASP A 27 -2.86 -5.09 -1.83
CA ASP A 27 -3.79 -5.96 -2.56
C ASP A 27 -4.61 -5.22 -3.63
N VAL A 28 -4.61 -3.89 -3.61
CA VAL A 28 -5.36 -3.06 -4.57
C VAL A 28 -4.50 -2.62 -5.75
N CYS A 29 -3.31 -2.06 -5.52
CA CYS A 29 -2.44 -1.55 -6.58
C CYS A 29 -1.31 -2.53 -6.98
N GLY A 30 -1.00 -3.52 -6.13
CA GLY A 30 0.09 -4.47 -6.34
C GLY A 30 1.48 -3.92 -6.03
N GLU A 31 1.61 -2.66 -5.63
CA GLU A 31 2.89 -2.06 -5.26
C GLU A 31 3.28 -2.41 -3.82
N PHE A 32 4.59 -2.47 -3.55
CA PHE A 32 5.09 -2.67 -2.19
C PHE A 32 4.69 -1.51 -1.27
N ILE A 33 4.45 -1.84 0.00
CA ILE A 33 4.23 -0.87 1.08
C ILE A 33 5.58 -0.61 1.74
N TYR A 34 6.10 0.60 1.54
CA TYR A 34 7.42 1.01 2.01
C TYR A 34 7.36 1.68 3.39
N GLU A 35 8.50 1.72 4.08
CA GLU A 35 8.63 2.41 5.36
C GLU A 35 8.18 3.88 5.28
N GLY A 36 7.27 4.27 6.18
CA GLY A 36 6.68 5.62 6.22
C GLY A 36 5.35 5.76 5.48
N GLU A 37 4.98 4.80 4.62
CA GLU A 37 3.67 4.78 3.98
C GLU A 37 2.58 4.37 4.96
N LYS A 38 1.38 4.91 4.74
CA LYS A 38 0.20 4.57 5.54
C LYS A 38 -0.54 3.44 4.87
N TYR A 39 -0.82 2.40 5.63
CA TYR A 39 -1.56 1.23 5.16
C TYR A 39 -2.52 0.74 6.26
N LEU A 40 -3.42 -0.16 5.87
CA LEU A 40 -4.26 -0.94 6.77
C LEU A 40 -3.99 -2.44 6.52
N GLU A 41 -4.13 -3.23 7.59
CA GLU A 41 -4.15 -4.68 7.56
C GLU A 41 -5.51 -5.15 8.05
N ASN A 42 -6.19 -6.04 7.32
CA ASN A 42 -7.43 -6.65 7.78
C ASN A 42 -7.14 -7.93 8.60
N ASN A 43 -8.18 -8.53 9.19
CA ASN A 43 -8.03 -9.77 9.96
C ASN A 43 -7.63 -11.00 9.10
N GLY A 44 -7.71 -10.89 7.78
CA GLY A 44 -7.25 -11.91 6.83
C GLY A 44 -5.75 -11.85 6.55
N GLY A 45 -5.07 -10.77 6.97
CA GLY A 45 -3.67 -10.50 6.66
C GLY A 45 -3.44 -9.76 5.34
N ASP A 46 -4.51 -9.33 4.66
CA ASP A 46 -4.43 -8.52 3.44
C ASP A 46 -4.03 -7.08 3.81
N LEU A 47 -3.21 -6.45 2.96
CA LEU A 47 -2.70 -5.10 3.17
C LEU A 47 -3.19 -4.14 2.09
N VAL A 48 -3.55 -2.93 2.47
CA VAL A 48 -3.93 -1.89 1.51
C VAL A 48 -3.32 -0.54 1.87
N HIS A 49 -2.74 0.16 0.90
CA HIS A 49 -2.35 1.57 1.09
C HIS A 49 -3.57 2.41 1.44
N LEU A 50 -3.42 3.37 2.35
CA LEU A 50 -4.52 4.24 2.77
C LEU A 50 -5.09 5.05 1.59
N GLU A 51 -4.25 5.43 0.64
CA GLU A 51 -4.64 6.13 -0.59
C GLU A 51 -5.33 5.24 -1.64
N CYS A 52 -5.15 3.92 -1.55
CA CYS A 52 -5.82 2.96 -2.43
C CYS A 52 -7.27 2.66 -1.99
N ILE A 53 -7.71 3.19 -0.83
CA ILE A 53 -9.07 2.98 -0.33
C ILE A 53 -10.08 3.71 -1.23
N GLN A 54 -10.98 2.95 -1.83
CA GLN A 54 -11.96 3.43 -2.82
C GLN A 54 -13.20 4.10 -2.20
N GLY A 55 -13.21 4.26 -0.88
CA GLY A 55 -14.30 4.87 -0.10
C GLY A 55 -14.78 4.00 1.05
N ILE A 56 -15.66 4.56 1.88
CA ILE A 56 -16.06 3.92 3.15
C ILE A 56 -16.82 2.61 2.97
N LYS A 57 -17.65 2.48 1.93
CA LYS A 57 -18.41 1.24 1.68
C LYS A 57 -17.48 0.07 1.33
N TRP A 58 -16.54 0.33 0.42
CA TRP A 58 -15.51 -0.65 0.04
C TRP A 58 -14.65 -1.05 1.25
N LEU A 59 -14.24 -0.07 2.06
CA LEU A 59 -13.45 -0.34 3.25
C LEU A 59 -14.20 -1.24 4.26
N ILE A 60 -15.47 -0.96 4.53
CA ILE A 60 -16.28 -1.75 5.47
C ILE A 60 -16.39 -3.21 5.00
N ASP A 61 -16.68 -3.41 3.70
CA ASP A 61 -16.76 -4.74 3.09
C ASP A 61 -15.40 -5.46 3.13
N TRP A 62 -14.31 -4.77 2.76
CA TRP A 62 -12.94 -5.30 2.79
C TRP A 62 -12.47 -5.68 4.22
N LEU A 63 -12.94 -4.94 5.23
CA LEU A 63 -12.70 -5.27 6.64
C LEU A 63 -13.57 -6.45 7.14
N GLY A 64 -14.51 -6.94 6.34
CA GLY A 64 -15.41 -8.05 6.67
C GLY A 64 -16.60 -7.65 7.54
N TYR A 65 -16.97 -6.36 7.55
CA TYR A 65 -18.14 -5.87 8.28
C TYR A 65 -19.37 -5.77 7.38
N GLU A 66 -20.54 -5.97 7.98
CA GLU A 66 -21.84 -5.80 7.32
C GLU A 66 -22.44 -4.42 7.66
N ILE A 67 -22.89 -3.68 6.64
CA ILE A 67 -23.65 -2.44 6.82
C ILE A 67 -25.10 -2.81 7.17
N LYS A 68 -25.55 -2.40 8.36
CA LYS A 68 -26.92 -2.65 8.84
C LYS A 68 -27.82 -1.43 8.59
N GLU A 69 -29.06 -1.70 8.20
CA GLU A 69 -30.15 -0.73 8.12
C GLU A 69 -31.28 -1.11 9.08
N VAL A 70 -32.12 -0.14 9.45
CA VAL A 70 -33.25 -0.31 10.38
C VAL A 70 -34.59 -0.28 9.67
#